data_AF-A0A1H0UPW5-F1
#
_entry.id   AF-A0A1H0UPW5-F1
#
_cell.length_a   1.000
_cell.length_b   1.000
_cell.length_c   1.000
_cell.angle_alpha   90.00
_cell.angle_beta   90.00
_cell.angle_gamma   90.00
#
_symmetry.space_group_name_H-M   'P 1'
#
loop_
_entity.id
_entity.type
_entity.pdbx_description
1 polymer ?
#
loop_
_entity_poly.entity_id
_entity_poly.type
_entity_poly.pdbx_seq_one_letter_code
_entity_poly.pdbx_strand_id
1 'polypeptide(L)'
;MAKIVESATGALALTFDDVLLQPGHSEVMPGQTDIRTRIAPDIELNLPLLSAAMDTVTESRLAIAMAQAGGMGVIHRNLSPERQAEEVRQVKKFESGMVVNPVTIGPDATLADAQALMRSHGISGIPVVENAGEGSRRPGRLVGILTNRDVRFASNPAQKIHELMTRDNLITVRENVQQDEAKRLLHQHRIEKLLVVDDRGHCVGLVTVKDIEKSQLNPNAAKDAQGRLRVAAASSVGEDGFERAERLIAAGVDVLVIDTAHGHSQRVLDAVTRAKKMSNAVRIIAGNVATAAGTQALIDAGADAVKVGIGPGSICTTRIVAGVGVPQLSAIMSAVEAAQKADVPVIADGGIKYSGDFAKALAAGASAAMAGSALAGTEESPGEVYLYQGRSFKAYRGMGSVGAMARGSADRYFQAEVRDELKLVPEGIEGQVAYKGPVAGVLHQLAGGLRASMGYVGARNLEEFREKATFVRITNAGLRESHTHDVTITRESPNYPGGN
;
A
#
# COMPACT_ATOMS: atom_id res chain seq x y z
N MET A 1 26.44 31.94 -5.67
CA MET A 1 25.45 32.59 -6.56
C MET A 1 24.38 31.56 -6.90
N ALA A 2 23.10 31.95 -6.88
CA ALA A 2 22.01 31.09 -7.34
C ALA A 2 22.16 30.83 -8.86
N LYS A 3 21.84 29.62 -9.30
CA LYS A 3 21.87 29.21 -10.71
C LYS A 3 20.45 28.89 -11.16
N ILE A 4 20.08 29.36 -12.33
CA ILE A 4 18.87 28.89 -13.03
C ILE A 4 19.28 27.63 -13.80
N VAL A 5 18.55 26.53 -13.58
CA VAL A 5 18.87 25.22 -14.14
C VAL A 5 17.92 24.93 -15.31
N GLU A 6 18.45 24.40 -16.43
CA GLU A 6 17.62 23.83 -17.48
C GLU A 6 17.07 22.47 -17.01
N SER A 7 15.75 22.31 -17.06
CA SER A 7 15.09 21.07 -16.71
C SER A 7 15.21 20.04 -17.83
N ALA A 8 14.93 18.76 -17.53
CA ALA A 8 14.82 17.71 -18.55
C ALA A 8 13.79 18.02 -19.65
N THR A 9 12.85 18.93 -19.37
CA THR A 9 11.84 19.42 -20.34
C THR A 9 12.27 20.69 -21.09
N GLY A 10 13.54 21.13 -20.94
CA GLY A 10 14.09 22.37 -21.50
C GLY A 10 14.26 23.48 -20.46
N ALA A 11 14.36 24.73 -20.91
CA ALA A 11 14.58 25.89 -20.02
C ALA A 11 13.47 26.11 -18.97
N LEU A 12 12.26 25.56 -19.17
CA LEU A 12 11.14 25.65 -18.24
C LEU A 12 10.80 24.26 -17.68
N ALA A 13 10.62 24.19 -16.36
CA ALA A 13 10.05 23.03 -15.70
C ALA A 13 8.51 23.04 -15.77
N LEU A 14 7.91 21.87 -15.95
CA LEU A 14 6.51 21.64 -16.25
C LEU A 14 5.85 20.75 -15.19
N THR A 15 4.56 20.95 -14.99
CA THR A 15 3.66 20.06 -14.23
C THR A 15 2.64 19.40 -15.16
N PHE A 16 1.74 18.59 -14.60
CA PHE A 16 0.76 17.82 -15.39
C PHE A 16 -0.20 18.69 -16.22
N ASP A 17 -0.58 19.85 -15.69
CA ASP A 17 -1.50 20.80 -16.36
C ASP A 17 -0.85 21.55 -17.53
N ASP A 18 0.49 21.55 -17.63
CA ASP A 18 1.21 22.23 -18.71
C ASP A 18 1.29 21.38 -19.99
N VAL A 19 0.85 20.12 -19.95
CA VAL A 19 1.03 19.16 -21.05
C VAL A 19 -0.20 18.28 -21.31
N LEU A 20 -0.30 17.78 -22.54
CA LEU A 20 -1.17 16.67 -22.94
C LEU A 20 -0.34 15.52 -23.52
N LEU A 21 -0.88 14.31 -23.50
CA LEU A 21 -0.33 13.20 -24.28
C LEU A 21 -0.83 13.31 -25.72
N GLN A 22 0.08 13.27 -26.68
CA GLN A 22 -0.25 13.23 -28.09
C GLN A 22 -0.77 11.83 -28.45
N PRO A 23 -1.95 11.70 -29.10
CA PRO A 23 -2.42 10.42 -29.61
C PRO A 23 -1.46 9.83 -30.63
N GLY A 24 -1.30 8.51 -30.59
CA GLY A 24 -0.44 7.73 -31.49
C GLY A 24 -1.25 6.73 -32.31
N HIS A 25 -0.58 6.03 -33.24
CA HIS A 25 -1.20 4.90 -33.93
C HIS A 25 -1.44 3.75 -32.94
N SER A 26 -2.65 3.18 -32.94
CA SER A 26 -3.05 2.15 -32.00
C SER A 26 -3.74 0.97 -32.68
N GLU A 27 -3.25 -0.23 -32.38
CA GLU A 27 -3.87 -1.52 -32.72
C GLU A 27 -4.46 -2.22 -31.49
N VAL A 28 -4.50 -1.53 -30.34
CA VAL A 28 -4.77 -2.12 -29.03
C VAL A 28 -5.95 -1.42 -28.39
N MET A 29 -6.95 -2.19 -27.98
CA MET A 29 -8.09 -1.65 -27.24
C MET A 29 -7.73 -1.49 -25.75
N PRO A 30 -8.30 -0.50 -25.02
CA PRO A 30 -8.01 -0.29 -23.61
C PRO A 30 -8.13 -1.55 -22.73
N GLY A 31 -9.11 -2.42 -23.01
CA GLY A 31 -9.32 -3.68 -22.27
C GLY A 31 -8.22 -4.74 -22.48
N GLN A 32 -7.39 -4.60 -23.52
CA GLN A 32 -6.31 -5.53 -23.85
C GLN A 32 -4.95 -5.10 -23.28
N THR A 33 -4.88 -3.91 -22.68
CA THR A 33 -3.63 -3.37 -22.14
C THR A 33 -3.21 -4.09 -20.86
N ASP A 34 -1.92 -4.15 -20.58
CA ASP A 34 -1.35 -4.67 -19.35
C ASP A 34 -0.75 -3.52 -18.53
N ILE A 35 -1.32 -3.28 -17.34
CA ILE A 35 -0.87 -2.21 -16.44
C ILE A 35 0.01 -2.72 -15.30
N ARG A 36 0.44 -3.99 -15.34
CA ARG A 36 1.37 -4.55 -14.37
C ARG A 36 2.68 -3.79 -14.38
N THR A 37 3.28 -3.65 -13.21
CA THR A 37 4.54 -2.90 -13.02
C THR A 37 5.42 -3.54 -11.96
N ARG A 38 6.70 -3.19 -11.97
CA ARG A 38 7.67 -3.51 -10.93
C ARG A 38 8.02 -2.23 -10.17
N ILE A 39 7.83 -2.23 -8.84
CA ILE A 39 8.13 -1.07 -7.97
C ILE A 39 9.43 -1.21 -7.19
N ALA A 40 10.03 -2.41 -7.19
CA ALA A 40 11.35 -2.76 -6.68
C ALA A 40 11.73 -4.13 -7.30
N PRO A 41 13.00 -4.59 -7.26
CA PRO A 41 13.49 -5.73 -8.05
C PRO A 41 12.60 -7.00 -8.06
N ASP A 42 12.00 -7.36 -6.92
CA ASP A 42 11.16 -8.55 -6.70
C ASP A 42 9.72 -8.21 -6.25
N ILE A 43 9.29 -6.96 -6.45
CA ILE A 43 7.98 -6.45 -6.05
C ILE A 43 7.21 -5.99 -7.28
N GLU A 44 6.32 -6.87 -7.74
CA GLU A 44 5.37 -6.60 -8.81
C GLU A 44 4.00 -6.20 -8.26
N LEU A 45 3.33 -5.30 -8.98
CA LEU A 45 1.98 -4.85 -8.73
C LEU A 45 1.12 -5.02 -9.98
N ASN A 46 -0.15 -5.37 -9.80
CA ASN A 46 -1.15 -5.44 -10.87
C ASN A 46 -1.84 -4.11 -11.15
N LEU A 47 -1.67 -3.14 -10.24
CA LEU A 47 -2.08 -1.75 -10.38
C LEU A 47 -0.89 -0.87 -9.98
N PRO A 48 -0.40 0.05 -10.84
CA PRO A 48 0.81 0.84 -10.58
C PRO A 48 0.53 2.01 -9.61
N LEU A 49 -0.10 1.72 -8.47
CA LEU A 49 -0.59 2.70 -7.51
C LEU A 49 -0.30 2.29 -6.07
N LEU A 50 0.26 3.23 -5.31
CA LEU A 50 0.48 3.15 -3.88
C LEU A 50 -0.41 4.16 -3.14
N SER A 51 -0.90 3.81 -1.95
CA SER A 51 -1.54 4.80 -1.06
C SER A 51 -0.50 5.47 -0.16
N ALA A 52 -0.63 6.79 0.01
CA ALA A 52 0.36 7.59 0.72
C ALA A 52 0.45 7.27 2.22
N ALA A 53 1.66 7.40 2.78
CA ALA A 53 1.98 7.17 4.18
C ALA A 53 1.49 8.30 5.10
N MET A 54 0.19 8.48 5.20
CA MET A 54 -0.45 9.57 5.94
C MET A 54 -1.51 9.04 6.90
N ASP A 55 -1.64 9.69 8.06
CA ASP A 55 -2.58 9.30 9.12
C ASP A 55 -4.07 9.49 8.78
N THR A 56 -4.34 10.21 7.70
CA THR A 56 -5.68 10.38 7.11
C THR A 56 -5.85 9.60 5.80
N VAL A 57 -4.90 8.70 5.48
CA VAL A 57 -4.94 7.92 4.24
C VAL A 57 -4.78 6.43 4.51
N THR A 58 -3.68 5.98 5.10
CA THR A 58 -3.33 4.54 5.06
C THR A 58 -3.04 3.91 6.41
N GLU A 59 -3.99 3.12 6.89
CA GLU A 59 -3.81 2.06 7.90
C GLU A 59 -4.16 0.69 7.28
N SER A 60 -4.25 -0.38 8.07
CA SER A 60 -4.48 -1.74 7.58
C SER A 60 -5.69 -1.87 6.65
N ARG A 61 -6.82 -1.21 6.95
CA ARG A 61 -8.05 -1.28 6.15
C ARG A 61 -7.82 -0.86 4.69
N LEU A 62 -7.26 0.34 4.47
CA LEU A 62 -6.94 0.79 3.13
C LEU A 62 -5.82 -0.04 2.51
N ALA A 63 -4.79 -0.42 3.29
CA ALA A 63 -3.70 -1.23 2.75
C ALA A 63 -4.16 -2.61 2.24
N ILE A 64 -5.10 -3.25 2.95
CA ILE A 64 -5.75 -4.49 2.51
C ILE A 64 -6.50 -4.25 1.20
N ALA A 65 -7.36 -3.23 1.14
CA ALA A 65 -8.15 -2.96 -0.05
C ALA A 65 -7.28 -2.60 -1.27
N MET A 66 -6.21 -1.84 -1.06
CA MET A 66 -5.20 -1.53 -2.09
C MET A 66 -4.52 -2.80 -2.60
N ALA A 67 -4.05 -3.66 -1.68
CA ALA A 67 -3.40 -4.91 -2.04
C ALA A 67 -4.35 -5.86 -2.78
N GLN A 68 -5.60 -5.98 -2.35
CA GLN A 68 -6.63 -6.78 -3.04
C GLN A 68 -6.91 -6.29 -4.46
N ALA A 69 -6.88 -4.98 -4.68
CA ALA A 69 -7.04 -4.38 -6.01
C ALA A 69 -5.77 -4.45 -6.88
N GLY A 70 -4.65 -4.94 -6.35
CA GLY A 70 -3.38 -5.10 -7.05
C GLY A 70 -2.38 -3.96 -6.88
N GLY A 71 -2.69 -2.96 -6.06
CA GLY A 71 -1.77 -1.91 -5.63
C GLY A 71 -1.06 -2.25 -4.32
N MET A 72 -0.56 -1.25 -3.60
CA MET A 72 0.04 -1.44 -2.28
C MET A 72 -0.25 -0.26 -1.35
N GLY A 73 -0.58 -0.54 -0.09
CA GLY A 73 -0.69 0.52 0.93
C GLY A 73 0.62 0.74 1.68
N VAL A 74 0.97 2.01 1.95
CA VAL A 74 2.07 2.38 2.85
C VAL A 74 1.55 2.81 4.22
N ILE A 75 1.70 1.98 5.25
CA ILE A 75 1.28 2.32 6.61
C ILE A 75 2.09 3.51 7.14
N HIS A 76 1.42 4.56 7.59
CA HIS A 76 2.06 5.78 8.10
C HIS A 76 2.80 5.55 9.43
N ARG A 77 3.66 6.52 9.81
CA ARG A 77 4.50 6.44 11.02
C ARG A 77 4.04 7.29 12.21
N ASN A 78 2.94 8.05 12.09
CA ASN A 78 2.23 8.70 13.21
C ASN A 78 1.51 7.67 14.14
N LEU A 79 2.16 6.56 14.43
CA LEU A 79 1.78 5.48 15.34
C LEU A 79 3.02 5.13 16.15
N SER A 80 2.84 4.54 17.34
CA SER A 80 3.98 3.91 18.03
C SER A 80 4.55 2.77 17.14
N PRO A 81 5.85 2.46 17.23
CA PRO A 81 6.46 1.36 16.47
C PRO A 81 5.70 0.03 16.63
N GLU A 82 5.18 -0.27 17.82
CA GLU A 82 4.37 -1.47 18.11
C GLU A 82 3.06 -1.47 17.33
N ARG A 83 2.34 -0.35 17.37
CA ARG A 83 1.03 -0.20 16.71
C ARG A 83 1.18 -0.27 15.21
N GLN A 84 2.19 0.39 14.65
CA GLN A 84 2.47 0.33 13.21
C GLN A 84 2.82 -1.10 12.75
N ALA A 85 3.63 -1.83 13.54
CA ALA A 85 3.93 -3.23 13.27
C ALA A 85 2.67 -4.11 13.36
N GLU A 86 1.72 -3.79 14.24
CA GLU A 86 0.45 -4.51 14.29
C GLU A 86 -0.42 -4.25 13.07
N GLU A 87 -0.49 -3.01 12.56
CA GLU A 87 -1.17 -2.71 11.29
C GLU A 87 -0.59 -3.56 10.14
N VAL A 88 0.74 -3.66 10.05
CA VAL A 88 1.40 -4.56 9.08
C VAL A 88 0.97 -6.01 9.27
N ARG A 89 0.97 -6.53 10.51
CA ARG A 89 0.54 -7.90 10.79
C ARG A 89 -0.92 -8.15 10.41
N GLN A 90 -1.80 -7.18 10.60
CA GLN A 90 -3.20 -7.29 10.19
C GLN A 90 -3.31 -7.47 8.66
N VAL A 91 -2.54 -6.71 7.87
CA VAL A 91 -2.52 -6.88 6.41
C VAL A 91 -1.98 -8.26 6.02
N LYS A 92 -0.82 -8.66 6.57
CA LYS A 92 -0.18 -9.94 6.24
C LYS A 92 -1.01 -11.17 6.66
N LYS A 93 -1.91 -11.04 7.64
CA LYS A 93 -2.82 -12.10 8.11
C LYS A 93 -4.20 -12.07 7.44
N PHE A 94 -4.54 -11.01 6.71
CA PHE A 94 -5.91 -10.83 6.22
C PHE A 94 -6.29 -11.91 5.20
N GLU A 95 -5.37 -12.21 4.29
CA GLU A 95 -5.51 -13.27 3.31
C GLU A 95 -4.15 -13.95 3.23
N SER A 96 -4.12 -15.24 3.55
CA SER A 96 -2.93 -16.08 3.43
C SER A 96 -3.36 -17.34 2.72
N GLY A 97 -2.69 -17.73 1.63
CA GLY A 97 -2.98 -18.98 0.94
C GLY A 97 -2.93 -20.20 1.88
N MET A 98 -2.12 -20.11 2.93
CA MET A 98 -2.05 -21.02 4.06
C MET A 98 -1.66 -20.24 5.33
N VAL A 99 -2.37 -20.46 6.44
CA VAL A 99 -1.97 -19.94 7.75
C VAL A 99 -0.85 -20.83 8.29
N VAL A 100 0.37 -20.33 8.32
CA VAL A 100 1.55 -21.04 8.88
C VAL A 100 1.54 -20.89 10.40
N ASN A 101 1.88 -21.97 11.13
CA ASN A 101 1.88 -22.00 12.60
C ASN A 101 0.55 -21.48 13.18
N PRO A 102 -0.58 -22.12 12.84
CA PRO A 102 -1.89 -21.69 13.30
C PRO A 102 -1.95 -21.70 14.83
N VAL A 103 -2.86 -20.91 15.40
CA VAL A 103 -3.17 -21.01 16.83
C VAL A 103 -3.74 -22.41 17.08
N THR A 104 -3.13 -23.13 18.01
CA THR A 104 -3.53 -24.49 18.40
C THR A 104 -4.00 -24.53 19.85
N ILE A 105 -4.70 -25.61 20.20
CA ILE A 105 -5.16 -25.86 21.57
C ILE A 105 -4.90 -27.31 21.98
N GLY A 106 -4.69 -27.54 23.27
CA GLY A 106 -4.54 -28.89 23.82
C GLY A 106 -5.87 -29.62 24.00
N PRO A 107 -5.87 -30.97 23.98
CA PRO A 107 -7.08 -31.77 24.18
C PRO A 107 -7.70 -31.62 25.59
N ASP A 108 -6.88 -31.27 26.58
CA ASP A 108 -7.29 -31.10 27.98
C ASP A 108 -7.69 -29.66 28.33
N ALA A 109 -7.63 -28.73 27.37
CA ALA A 109 -8.18 -27.39 27.56
C ALA A 109 -9.70 -27.44 27.69
N THR A 110 -10.30 -26.37 28.21
CA THR A 110 -11.75 -26.26 28.38
C THR A 110 -12.42 -25.55 27.21
N LEU A 111 -13.73 -25.73 27.09
CA LEU A 111 -14.57 -24.97 26.16
C LEU A 111 -14.42 -23.45 26.36
N ALA A 112 -14.30 -22.98 27.60
CA ALA A 112 -14.07 -21.58 27.91
C ALA A 112 -12.79 -21.04 27.26
N ASP A 113 -11.69 -21.81 27.33
CA ASP A 113 -10.39 -21.45 26.75
C ASP A 113 -10.47 -21.38 25.22
N ALA A 114 -11.10 -22.39 24.60
CA ALA A 114 -11.33 -22.40 23.16
C ALA A 114 -12.17 -21.21 22.71
N GLN A 115 -13.27 -20.90 23.39
CA GLN A 115 -14.10 -19.75 23.06
C GLN A 115 -13.37 -18.42 23.26
N ALA A 116 -12.51 -18.31 24.28
CA ALA A 116 -11.67 -17.13 24.48
C ALA A 116 -10.65 -16.95 23.34
N LEU A 117 -10.01 -18.04 22.89
CA LEU A 117 -9.11 -18.04 21.74
C LEU A 117 -9.85 -17.68 20.43
N MET A 118 -11.02 -18.27 20.20
CA MET A 118 -11.84 -17.97 19.02
C MET A 118 -12.26 -16.49 18.98
N ARG A 119 -12.67 -15.91 20.12
CA ARG A 119 -13.04 -14.49 20.22
C ARG A 119 -11.85 -13.56 20.06
N SER A 120 -10.76 -13.82 20.77
CA SER A 120 -9.56 -12.95 20.75
C SER A 120 -8.84 -12.94 19.40
N HIS A 121 -8.93 -14.03 18.64
CA HIS A 121 -8.31 -14.14 17.31
C HIS A 121 -9.30 -14.03 16.15
N GLY A 122 -10.61 -13.96 16.41
CA GLY A 122 -11.63 -13.90 15.37
C GLY A 122 -11.66 -15.14 14.47
N ILE A 123 -11.29 -16.31 15.00
CA ILE A 123 -11.17 -17.56 14.25
C ILE A 123 -12.33 -18.51 14.54
N SER A 124 -12.81 -19.21 13.51
CA SER A 124 -13.95 -20.14 13.60
C SER A 124 -13.54 -21.61 13.69
N GLY A 125 -12.24 -21.89 13.86
CA GLY A 125 -11.75 -23.23 14.12
C GLY A 125 -10.26 -23.25 14.45
N ILE A 126 -9.88 -24.23 15.25
CA ILE A 126 -8.60 -24.33 15.94
C ILE A 126 -8.12 -25.78 15.82
N PRO A 127 -6.93 -26.04 15.25
CA PRO A 127 -6.30 -27.36 15.31
C PRO A 127 -6.02 -27.76 16.75
N VAL A 128 -6.30 -29.02 17.09
CA VAL A 128 -6.00 -29.60 18.40
C VAL A 128 -4.73 -30.42 18.27
N VAL A 129 -3.72 -30.11 19.08
CA VAL A 129 -2.42 -30.79 19.05
C VAL A 129 -2.02 -31.27 20.45
N GLU A 130 -1.24 -32.34 20.50
CA GLU A 130 -0.69 -32.83 21.77
C GLU A 130 0.24 -31.82 22.43
N ASN A 131 0.16 -31.73 23.75
CA ASN A 131 1.05 -30.91 24.58
C ASN A 131 1.06 -29.41 24.19
N ALA A 132 0.04 -28.92 23.50
CA ALA A 132 -0.17 -27.49 23.34
C ALA A 132 -0.69 -26.89 24.66
N GLY A 133 0.01 -25.87 25.16
CA GLY A 133 -0.59 -24.94 26.11
C GLY A 133 -1.72 -24.13 25.46
N GLU A 134 -2.49 -23.41 26.27
CA GLU A 134 -3.56 -22.52 25.80
C GLU A 134 -3.01 -21.51 24.78
N GLY A 135 -3.40 -21.65 23.50
CA GLY A 135 -3.03 -20.72 22.44
C GLY A 135 -1.60 -20.89 21.87
N SER A 136 -1.00 -22.09 21.97
CA SER A 136 0.31 -22.36 21.39
C SER A 136 0.34 -22.16 19.87
N ARG A 137 1.42 -21.56 19.35
CA ARG A 137 1.76 -21.53 17.91
C ARG A 137 2.90 -22.46 17.54
N ARG A 138 3.37 -23.30 18.47
CA ARG A 138 4.40 -24.29 18.18
C ARG A 138 3.76 -25.49 17.51
N PRO A 139 4.38 -26.04 16.44
CA PRO A 139 3.93 -27.29 15.85
C PRO A 139 3.89 -28.40 16.89
N GLY A 140 2.79 -29.13 16.93
CA GLY A 140 2.57 -30.28 17.80
C GLY A 140 1.81 -31.37 17.04
N ARG A 141 1.80 -32.60 17.57
CA ARG A 141 1.19 -33.75 16.89
C ARG A 141 -0.32 -33.51 16.78
N LEU A 142 -0.83 -33.48 15.55
CA LEU A 142 -2.23 -33.21 15.29
C LEU A 142 -3.10 -34.36 15.80
N VAL A 143 -4.09 -34.05 16.65
CA VAL A 143 -5.03 -35.04 17.22
C VAL A 143 -6.49 -34.71 16.96
N GLY A 144 -6.79 -33.51 16.46
CA GLY A 144 -8.15 -33.11 16.14
C GLY A 144 -8.27 -31.72 15.55
N ILE A 145 -9.50 -31.33 15.27
CA ILE A 145 -9.87 -29.95 14.99
C ILE A 145 -11.16 -29.62 15.74
N LEU A 146 -11.19 -28.43 16.31
CA LEU A 146 -12.38 -27.87 16.92
C LEU A 146 -12.88 -26.73 16.03
N THR A 147 -14.17 -26.75 15.68
CA THR A 147 -14.79 -25.74 14.82
C THR A 147 -15.96 -25.07 15.51
N ASN A 148 -16.44 -23.96 14.94
CA ASN A 148 -17.63 -23.28 15.44
C ASN A 148 -18.86 -24.19 15.48
N ARG A 149 -18.93 -25.23 14.64
CA ARG A 149 -20.06 -26.19 14.65
C ARG A 149 -20.07 -27.05 15.92
N ASP A 150 -18.88 -27.41 16.41
CA ASP A 150 -18.71 -28.30 17.55
C ASP A 150 -19.02 -27.60 18.88
N VAL A 151 -18.74 -26.30 18.96
CA VAL A 151 -18.94 -25.50 20.19
C VAL A 151 -20.27 -24.77 20.25
N ARG A 152 -21.01 -24.65 19.14
CA ARG A 152 -22.23 -23.81 19.04
C ARG A 152 -23.32 -24.16 20.04
N PHE A 153 -23.44 -25.44 20.36
CA PHE A 153 -24.48 -25.97 21.26
C PHE A 153 -23.91 -26.53 22.57
N ALA A 154 -22.59 -26.42 22.77
CA ALA A 154 -21.96 -26.84 24.01
C ALA A 154 -22.22 -25.78 25.11
N SER A 155 -22.86 -26.20 26.20
CA SER A 155 -23.31 -25.32 27.27
C SER A 155 -22.43 -25.33 28.51
N ASN A 156 -21.61 -26.36 28.71
CA ASN A 156 -20.73 -26.49 29.88
C ASN A 156 -19.34 -25.89 29.60
N PRO A 157 -18.98 -24.74 30.22
CA PRO A 157 -17.70 -24.08 29.97
C PRO A 157 -16.49 -24.92 30.40
N ALA A 158 -16.64 -25.84 31.36
CA ALA A 158 -15.57 -26.69 31.86
C ALA A 158 -15.37 -27.98 31.04
N GLN A 159 -16.23 -28.22 30.05
CA GLN A 159 -16.13 -29.41 29.20
C GLN A 159 -14.80 -29.41 28.44
N LYS A 160 -14.17 -30.59 28.35
CA LYS A 160 -12.84 -30.73 27.74
C LYS A 160 -12.91 -30.78 26.22
N ILE A 161 -11.91 -30.22 25.56
CA ILE A 161 -11.86 -30.16 24.08
C ILE A 161 -11.84 -31.54 23.44
N HIS A 162 -11.19 -32.53 24.05
CA HIS A 162 -11.15 -33.89 23.49
C HIS A 162 -12.54 -34.56 23.35
N GLU A 163 -13.54 -34.09 24.10
CA GLU A 163 -14.92 -34.57 24.03
C GLU A 163 -15.73 -33.90 22.89
N LEU A 164 -15.30 -32.72 22.45
CA LEU A 164 -16.00 -31.90 21.46
C LEU A 164 -15.33 -31.92 20.08
N MET A 165 -14.02 -32.14 20.02
CA MET A 165 -13.26 -32.06 18.78
C MET A 165 -13.62 -33.18 17.79
N THR A 166 -13.50 -32.87 16.50
CA THR A 166 -13.42 -33.92 15.48
C THR A 166 -12.04 -34.56 15.53
N ARG A 167 -11.97 -35.88 15.73
CA ARG A 167 -10.71 -36.65 15.80
C ARG A 167 -10.58 -37.74 14.74
N ASP A 168 -11.71 -38.25 14.26
CA ASP A 168 -11.77 -39.32 13.28
C ASP A 168 -11.87 -38.75 11.86
N ASN A 169 -11.25 -39.43 10.89
CA ASN A 169 -11.26 -39.03 9.47
C ASN A 169 -10.79 -37.59 9.21
N LEU A 170 -9.78 -37.13 9.95
CA LEU A 170 -9.16 -35.83 9.70
C LEU A 170 -8.56 -35.80 8.28
N ILE A 171 -9.11 -34.92 7.44
CA ILE A 171 -8.56 -34.67 6.12
C ILE A 171 -7.39 -33.72 6.27
N THR A 172 -6.22 -34.19 5.87
CA THR A 172 -4.96 -33.45 6.00
C THR A 172 -4.22 -33.41 4.67
N VAL A 173 -3.33 -32.43 4.52
CA VAL A 173 -2.45 -32.28 3.36
C VAL A 173 -1.02 -31.95 3.79
N ARG A 174 -0.07 -32.11 2.88
CA ARG A 174 1.33 -31.71 3.06
C ARG A 174 1.51 -30.22 2.76
N GLU A 175 2.61 -29.63 3.23
CA GLU A 175 2.95 -28.20 3.05
C GLU A 175 2.91 -27.70 1.60
N ASN A 176 3.21 -28.58 0.63
CA ASN A 176 3.29 -28.23 -0.79
C ASN A 176 1.97 -28.42 -1.56
N VAL A 177 0.83 -28.46 -0.87
CA VAL A 177 -0.47 -28.63 -1.51
C VAL A 177 -0.76 -27.46 -2.46
N GLN A 178 -1.14 -27.78 -3.70
CA GLN A 178 -1.58 -26.77 -4.67
C GLN A 178 -2.96 -26.25 -4.31
N GLN A 179 -3.23 -24.96 -4.57
CA GLN A 179 -4.49 -24.34 -4.18
C GLN A 179 -5.71 -25.05 -4.80
N ASP A 180 -5.60 -25.54 -6.03
CA ASP A 180 -6.69 -26.26 -6.70
C ASP A 180 -6.94 -27.65 -6.09
N GLU A 181 -5.90 -28.32 -5.61
CA GLU A 181 -6.04 -29.57 -4.88
C GLU A 181 -6.67 -29.34 -3.50
N ALA A 182 -6.26 -28.27 -2.80
CA ALA A 182 -6.89 -27.87 -1.55
C ALA A 182 -8.39 -27.56 -1.75
N LYS A 183 -8.75 -26.83 -2.81
CA LYS A 183 -10.15 -26.59 -3.21
C LYS A 183 -10.91 -27.90 -3.43
N ARG A 184 -10.32 -28.83 -4.20
CA ARG A 184 -10.92 -30.13 -4.50
C ARG A 184 -11.22 -30.91 -3.23
N LEU A 185 -10.28 -30.97 -2.29
CA LEU A 185 -10.43 -31.68 -1.01
C LEU A 185 -11.48 -31.02 -0.10
N LEU A 186 -11.46 -29.69 0.02
CA LEU A 186 -12.47 -28.95 0.79
C LEU A 186 -13.89 -29.22 0.24
N HIS A 187 -14.06 -29.22 -1.08
CA HIS A 187 -15.34 -29.50 -1.73
C HIS A 187 -15.76 -30.98 -1.59
N GLN A 188 -14.87 -31.92 -1.90
CA GLN A 188 -15.12 -33.36 -1.86
C GLN A 188 -15.56 -33.82 -0.46
N HIS A 189 -14.88 -33.32 0.58
CA HIS A 189 -15.15 -33.69 1.96
C HIS A 189 -16.14 -32.75 2.66
N ARG A 190 -16.62 -31.69 1.97
CA ARG A 190 -17.58 -30.69 2.49
C ARG A 190 -17.14 -30.05 3.81
N ILE A 191 -15.84 -29.76 3.90
CA ILE A 191 -15.20 -29.15 5.07
C ILE A 191 -14.77 -27.71 4.74
N GLU A 192 -14.74 -26.85 5.75
CA GLU A 192 -14.37 -25.43 5.59
C GLU A 192 -12.88 -25.15 5.84
N LYS A 193 -12.17 -26.13 6.40
CA LYS A 193 -10.79 -26.02 6.88
C LYS A 193 -10.02 -27.28 6.54
N LEU A 194 -8.81 -27.11 6.04
CA LEU A 194 -7.91 -28.19 5.66
C LEU A 194 -6.62 -28.07 6.47
N LEU A 195 -6.31 -29.11 7.24
CA LEU A 195 -5.16 -29.14 8.14
C LEU A 195 -3.91 -29.50 7.35
N VAL A 196 -2.83 -28.75 7.57
CA VAL A 196 -1.54 -29.00 6.91
C VAL A 196 -0.57 -29.60 7.92
N VAL A 197 0.02 -30.75 7.57
CA VAL A 197 0.90 -31.52 8.43
C VAL A 197 2.26 -31.81 7.80
N ASP A 198 3.31 -31.79 8.63
CA ASP A 198 4.65 -32.24 8.26
C ASP A 198 4.75 -33.77 8.17
N ASP A 199 5.90 -34.29 7.73
CA ASP A 199 6.15 -35.74 7.62
C ASP A 199 6.02 -36.51 8.95
N ARG A 200 6.11 -35.82 10.09
CA ARG A 200 5.98 -36.39 11.44
C ARG A 200 4.55 -36.29 11.98
N GLY A 201 3.61 -35.71 11.22
CA GLY A 201 2.22 -35.54 11.61
C GLY A 201 1.98 -34.34 12.54
N HIS A 202 2.91 -33.39 12.61
CA HIS A 202 2.70 -32.16 13.34
C HIS A 202 1.87 -31.17 12.52
N CYS A 203 0.95 -30.45 13.16
CA CYS A 203 0.22 -29.36 12.51
C CYS A 203 1.15 -28.17 12.28
N VAL A 204 1.42 -27.88 11.01
CA VAL A 204 2.30 -26.79 10.55
C VAL A 204 1.53 -25.69 9.83
N GLY A 205 0.30 -25.98 9.39
CA GLY A 205 -0.53 -25.01 8.70
C GLY A 205 -2.04 -25.30 8.70
N LEU A 206 -2.80 -24.32 8.23
CA LEU A 206 -4.26 -24.39 8.04
C LEU A 206 -4.67 -23.62 6.78
N VAL A 207 -5.42 -24.26 5.89
CA VAL A 207 -6.05 -23.61 4.72
C VAL A 207 -7.55 -23.47 4.96
N THR A 208 -8.14 -22.32 4.66
CA THR A 208 -9.58 -22.09 4.88
C THR A 208 -10.31 -21.76 3.58
N VAL A 209 -11.60 -22.15 3.50
CA VAL A 209 -12.47 -21.78 2.38
C VAL A 209 -12.58 -20.26 2.23
N LYS A 210 -12.59 -19.53 3.35
CA LYS A 210 -12.64 -18.06 3.36
C LYS A 210 -11.45 -17.43 2.62
N ASP A 211 -10.24 -17.98 2.78
CA ASP A 211 -9.05 -17.48 2.08
C ASP A 211 -9.13 -17.77 0.56
N ILE A 212 -9.68 -18.92 0.19
CA ILE A 212 -9.92 -19.28 -1.22
C ILE A 212 -10.97 -18.36 -1.87
N GLU A 213 -12.08 -18.11 -1.20
CA GLU A 213 -13.14 -17.19 -1.68
C GLU A 213 -12.61 -15.78 -1.87
N LYS A 214 -11.85 -15.26 -0.89
CA LYS A 214 -11.18 -13.94 -1.01
C LYS A 214 -10.26 -13.86 -2.23
N SER A 215 -9.51 -14.93 -2.49
CA SER A 215 -8.62 -15.01 -3.65
C SER A 215 -9.36 -15.06 -4.98
N GLN A 216 -10.58 -15.62 -5.02
CA GLN A 216 -11.42 -15.60 -6.22
C GLN A 216 -12.06 -14.24 -6.46
N LEU A 217 -12.48 -13.55 -5.40
CA LEU A 217 -13.03 -12.19 -5.49
C LEU A 217 -11.99 -11.16 -5.94
N ASN A 218 -10.71 -11.40 -5.64
CA ASN A 218 -9.61 -10.48 -5.91
C ASN A 218 -8.49 -11.17 -6.70
N PRO A 219 -8.73 -11.54 -7.97
CA PRO A 219 -7.75 -12.27 -8.78
C PRO A 219 -6.49 -11.44 -9.09
N ASN A 220 -6.61 -10.11 -9.04
CA ASN A 220 -5.50 -9.18 -9.28
C ASN A 220 -4.77 -8.78 -7.99
N ALA A 221 -5.01 -9.45 -6.86
CA ALA A 221 -4.39 -9.09 -5.59
C ALA A 221 -2.86 -9.13 -5.65
N ALA A 222 -2.20 -8.11 -5.11
CA ALA A 222 -0.76 -8.05 -4.94
C ALA A 222 -0.35 -8.92 -3.74
N LYS A 223 0.20 -10.10 -4.03
CA LYS A 223 0.59 -11.10 -3.03
C LYS A 223 2.09 -11.39 -3.05
N ASP A 224 2.62 -11.76 -1.89
CA ASP A 224 3.98 -12.29 -1.75
C ASP A 224 4.04 -13.77 -2.15
N ALA A 225 5.25 -14.34 -2.12
CA ALA A 225 5.48 -15.75 -2.47
C ALA A 225 4.75 -16.74 -1.55
N GLN A 226 4.30 -16.31 -0.36
CA GLN A 226 3.49 -17.12 0.56
C GLN A 226 1.98 -16.92 0.36
N GLY A 227 1.58 -16.16 -0.67
CA GLY A 227 0.18 -15.86 -0.98
C GLY A 227 -0.46 -14.85 -0.01
N ARG A 228 0.35 -14.11 0.76
CA ARG A 228 -0.14 -13.06 1.67
C ARG A 228 -0.19 -11.72 0.95
N LEU A 229 -1.15 -10.87 1.30
CA LEU A 229 -1.20 -9.50 0.74
C LEU A 229 0.11 -8.75 1.01
N ARG A 230 0.58 -7.99 0.01
CA ARG A 230 1.77 -7.16 0.14
C ARG A 230 1.45 -5.84 0.86
N VAL A 231 2.39 -5.36 1.67
CA VAL A 231 2.25 -4.11 2.42
C VAL A 231 3.58 -3.40 2.56
N ALA A 232 3.53 -2.07 2.48
CA ALA A 232 4.65 -1.20 2.79
C ALA A 232 4.42 -0.46 4.10
N ALA A 233 5.49 0.03 4.73
CA ALA A 233 5.38 0.88 5.90
C ALA A 233 6.46 1.97 5.90
N ALA A 234 6.07 3.18 6.33
CA ALA A 234 6.99 4.30 6.42
C ALA A 234 7.87 4.21 7.66
N SER A 235 9.15 4.57 7.51
CA SER A 235 10.07 4.81 8.62
C SER A 235 10.74 6.18 8.45
N SER A 236 11.55 6.54 9.45
CA SER A 236 12.33 7.78 9.47
C SER A 236 13.83 7.51 9.58
N VAL A 237 14.59 8.57 9.80
CA VAL A 237 16.03 8.57 10.09
C VAL A 237 16.29 8.49 11.60
N GLY A 238 17.54 8.21 12.00
CA GLY A 238 17.95 8.13 13.40
C GLY A 238 17.61 6.80 14.08
N GLU A 239 17.86 6.70 15.39
CA GLU A 239 17.66 5.45 16.16
C GLU A 239 16.18 5.04 16.22
N ASP A 240 15.26 5.98 16.40
CA ASP A 240 13.81 5.70 16.39
C ASP A 240 13.36 5.10 15.05
N GLY A 241 13.91 5.60 13.94
CA GLY A 241 13.65 5.06 12.61
C GLY A 241 14.21 3.65 12.43
N PHE A 242 15.33 3.35 13.09
CA PHE A 242 15.97 2.04 13.05
C PHE A 242 15.19 1.00 13.87
N GLU A 243 14.84 1.30 15.13
CA GLU A 243 14.03 0.41 15.98
C GLU A 243 12.69 0.10 15.30
N ARG A 244 12.07 1.13 14.70
CA ARG A 244 10.84 0.97 13.92
C ARG A 244 11.05 0.04 12.72
N ALA A 245 12.13 0.21 11.96
CA ALA A 245 12.43 -0.68 10.84
C ALA A 245 12.59 -2.15 11.30
N GLU A 246 13.28 -2.42 12.42
CA GLU A 246 13.42 -3.78 12.97
C GLU A 246 12.05 -4.43 13.25
N ARG A 247 11.17 -3.68 13.92
CA ARG A 247 9.83 -4.17 14.29
C ARG A 247 8.94 -4.40 13.06
N LEU A 248 9.05 -3.55 12.04
CA LEU A 248 8.33 -3.69 10.77
C LEU A 248 8.83 -4.89 9.96
N ILE A 249 10.15 -5.10 9.90
CA ILE A 249 10.75 -6.28 9.28
C ILE A 249 10.27 -7.55 10.00
N ALA A 250 10.31 -7.56 11.34
CA ALA A 250 9.81 -8.69 12.13
C ALA A 250 8.29 -8.94 11.96
N ALA A 251 7.51 -7.89 11.64
CA ALA A 251 6.10 -8.01 11.30
C ALA A 251 5.84 -8.57 9.89
N GLY A 252 6.88 -8.65 9.05
CA GLY A 252 6.80 -9.17 7.69
C GLY A 252 6.41 -8.12 6.64
N VAL A 253 6.80 -6.86 6.83
CA VAL A 253 6.65 -5.81 5.81
C VAL A 253 7.41 -6.19 4.52
N ASP A 254 6.82 -5.93 3.36
CA ASP A 254 7.45 -6.22 2.06
C ASP A 254 8.40 -5.09 1.64
N VAL A 255 8.01 -3.84 1.95
CA VAL A 255 8.73 -2.63 1.56
C VAL A 255 8.82 -1.63 2.72
N LEU A 256 10.02 -1.19 3.06
CA LEU A 256 10.25 -0.06 3.95
C LEU A 256 10.35 1.22 3.12
N VAL A 257 9.60 2.26 3.53
CA VAL A 257 9.64 3.58 2.88
C VAL A 257 10.34 4.57 3.81
N ILE A 258 11.59 4.92 3.52
CA ILE A 258 12.29 6.00 4.25
C ILE A 258 11.73 7.33 3.75
N ASP A 259 10.84 7.92 4.55
CA ASP A 259 9.99 9.06 4.15
C ASP A 259 10.38 10.35 4.89
N THR A 260 11.08 11.23 4.16
CA THR A 260 11.49 12.57 4.61
C THR A 260 11.07 13.66 3.62
N ALA A 261 11.02 14.92 4.05
CA ALA A 261 10.82 16.05 3.14
C ALA A 261 12.01 16.27 2.19
N HIS A 262 13.24 15.93 2.62
CA HIS A 262 14.45 16.11 1.83
C HIS A 262 15.34 14.86 1.85
N GLY A 263 15.10 13.98 0.86
CA GLY A 263 15.76 12.68 0.72
C GLY A 263 17.25 12.75 0.37
N HIS A 264 17.73 13.90 -0.13
CA HIS A 264 19.14 14.10 -0.46
C HIS A 264 19.95 14.67 0.74
N SER A 265 19.54 14.36 1.96
CA SER A 265 20.29 14.70 3.17
C SER A 265 21.13 13.52 3.64
N GLN A 266 22.31 13.78 4.20
CA GLN A 266 23.24 12.71 4.63
C GLN A 266 22.59 11.72 5.59
N ARG A 267 21.77 12.20 6.54
CA ARG A 267 21.04 11.35 7.49
C ARG A 267 20.13 10.33 6.81
N VAL A 268 19.57 10.67 5.65
CA VAL A 268 18.72 9.77 4.87
C VAL A 268 19.56 8.75 4.13
N LEU A 269 20.66 9.16 3.50
CA LEU A 269 21.58 8.25 2.83
C LEU A 269 22.14 7.20 3.81
N ASP A 270 22.49 7.64 5.01
CA ASP A 270 22.94 6.78 6.11
C ASP A 270 21.83 5.81 6.55
N ALA A 271 20.60 6.29 6.69
CA ALA A 271 19.45 5.47 7.06
C ALA A 271 19.12 4.41 6.00
N VAL A 272 19.18 4.75 4.71
CA VAL A 272 19.01 3.80 3.60
C VAL A 272 20.09 2.74 3.64
N THR A 273 21.36 3.14 3.76
CA THR A 273 22.50 2.22 3.84
C THR A 273 22.35 1.28 5.03
N ARG A 274 21.96 1.81 6.20
CA ARG A 274 21.78 1.03 7.42
C ARG A 274 20.60 0.06 7.29
N ALA A 275 19.45 0.52 6.81
CA ALA A 275 18.28 -0.32 6.56
C ALA A 275 18.59 -1.46 5.57
N LYS A 276 19.35 -1.17 4.51
CA LYS A 276 19.75 -2.18 3.52
C LYS A 276 20.62 -3.28 4.13
N LYS A 277 21.49 -2.93 5.08
CA LYS A 277 22.34 -3.88 5.81
C LYS A 277 21.57 -4.76 6.80
N MET A 278 20.41 -4.31 7.30
CA MET A 278 19.62 -5.08 8.28
C MET A 278 18.97 -6.31 7.67
N SER A 279 18.45 -6.19 6.45
CA SER A 279 17.71 -7.26 5.79
C SER A 279 17.82 -7.16 4.29
N ASN A 280 18.28 -8.24 3.67
CA ASN A 280 18.23 -8.41 2.22
C ASN A 280 16.86 -8.87 1.71
N ALA A 281 15.92 -9.19 2.61
CA ALA A 281 14.60 -9.70 2.27
C ALA A 281 13.58 -8.57 2.02
N VAL A 282 13.78 -7.39 2.62
CA VAL A 282 12.87 -6.26 2.50
C VAL A 282 13.42 -5.25 1.50
N ARG A 283 12.54 -4.71 0.65
CA ARG A 283 12.92 -3.65 -0.30
C ARG A 283 12.84 -2.28 0.34
N ILE A 284 13.68 -1.36 -0.13
CA ILE A 284 13.73 0.01 0.39
C ILE A 284 13.32 0.99 -0.69
N ILE A 285 12.23 1.71 -0.45
CA ILE A 285 11.89 2.92 -1.18
C ILE A 285 12.39 4.11 -0.36
N ALA A 286 13.11 5.05 -0.97
CA ALA A 286 13.59 6.24 -0.27
C ALA A 286 13.21 7.53 -0.98
N GLY A 287 12.86 8.56 -0.21
CA GLY A 287 12.53 9.88 -0.75
C GLY A 287 12.14 10.89 0.34
N ASN A 288 11.74 12.12 -0.01
CA ASN A 288 11.51 12.57 -1.38
C ASN A 288 12.70 13.30 -1.98
N VAL A 289 12.93 13.07 -3.27
CA VAL A 289 13.86 13.85 -4.09
C VAL A 289 13.10 14.50 -5.24
N ALA A 290 13.71 15.48 -5.90
CA ALA A 290 13.12 16.16 -7.05
C ALA A 290 14.16 16.47 -8.15
N THR A 291 15.34 15.86 -8.07
CA THR A 291 16.48 16.14 -8.96
C THR A 291 17.24 14.85 -9.27
N ALA A 292 17.84 14.77 -10.46
CA ALA A 292 18.72 13.67 -10.86
C ALA A 292 19.82 13.36 -9.82
N ALA A 293 20.46 14.39 -9.26
CA ALA A 293 21.52 14.21 -8.27
C ALA A 293 21.01 13.57 -6.96
N GLY A 294 19.83 13.99 -6.47
CA GLY A 294 19.23 13.37 -5.29
C GLY A 294 18.81 11.93 -5.56
N THR A 295 18.30 11.65 -6.76
CA THR A 295 17.98 10.29 -7.19
C THR A 295 19.23 9.41 -7.22
N GLN A 296 20.31 9.86 -7.85
CA GLN A 296 21.55 9.10 -7.91
C GLN A 296 22.13 8.83 -6.51
N ALA A 297 22.11 9.82 -5.62
CA ALA A 297 22.62 9.65 -4.25
C ALA A 297 21.84 8.57 -3.46
N LEU A 298 20.52 8.48 -3.64
CA LEU A 298 19.71 7.43 -3.01
C LEU A 298 19.97 6.04 -3.61
N ILE A 299 20.17 5.97 -4.92
CA ILE A 299 20.56 4.73 -5.61
C ILE A 299 21.92 4.25 -5.09
N ASP A 300 22.90 5.15 -5.01
CA ASP A 300 24.26 4.84 -4.53
C ASP A 300 24.25 4.40 -3.05
N ALA A 301 23.33 4.93 -2.24
CA ALA A 301 23.09 4.50 -0.86
C ALA A 301 22.42 3.12 -0.74
N GLY A 302 21.90 2.56 -1.83
CA GLY A 302 21.30 1.23 -1.88
C GLY A 302 19.77 1.19 -1.85
N ALA A 303 19.08 2.29 -2.19
CA ALA A 303 17.63 2.28 -2.36
C ALA A 303 17.23 1.36 -3.53
N ASP A 304 16.25 0.48 -3.32
CA ASP A 304 15.70 -0.39 -4.36
C ASP A 304 14.73 0.35 -5.29
N ALA A 305 14.20 1.50 -4.84
CA ALA A 305 13.40 2.43 -5.63
C ALA A 305 13.41 3.83 -5.01
N VAL A 306 13.13 4.86 -5.83
CA VAL A 306 13.21 6.27 -5.42
C VAL A 306 11.84 6.93 -5.49
N LYS A 307 11.44 7.59 -4.40
CA LYS A 307 10.19 8.36 -4.31
C LYS A 307 10.43 9.84 -4.64
N VAL A 308 9.67 10.36 -5.60
CA VAL A 308 9.92 11.65 -6.25
C VAL A 308 8.76 12.61 -6.06
N GLY A 309 9.06 13.81 -5.55
CA GLY A 309 8.12 14.92 -5.46
C GLY A 309 8.35 15.78 -4.23
N ILE A 310 8.68 17.07 -4.43
CA ILE A 310 8.82 18.04 -3.34
C ILE A 310 7.81 19.17 -3.56
N GLY A 311 6.84 19.25 -2.64
CA GLY A 311 5.74 20.22 -2.67
C GLY A 311 4.60 20.06 -3.68
N PRO A 312 4.42 18.97 -4.47
CA PRO A 312 3.30 18.86 -5.42
C PRO A 312 1.98 18.46 -4.76
N GLY A 313 2.00 18.02 -3.50
CA GLY A 313 0.81 17.53 -2.79
C GLY A 313 -0.21 18.63 -2.57
N SER A 314 -1.51 18.30 -2.68
CA SER A 314 -2.63 19.27 -2.61
C SER A 314 -2.75 20.01 -1.27
N ILE A 315 -2.06 19.55 -0.24
CA ILE A 315 -2.05 20.09 1.13
C ILE A 315 -0.64 20.45 1.61
N CYS A 316 0.34 20.41 0.71
CA CYS A 316 1.73 20.72 1.01
C CYS A 316 2.00 22.19 0.67
N THR A 317 2.60 22.92 1.60
CA THR A 317 2.95 24.33 1.43
C THR A 317 4.46 24.56 1.38
N THR A 318 5.30 23.51 1.34
CA THR A 318 6.77 23.59 1.23
C THR A 318 7.24 24.60 0.16
N ARG A 319 6.62 24.60 -1.03
CA ARG A 319 6.98 25.54 -2.12
C ARG A 319 6.71 27.00 -1.78
N ILE A 320 5.71 27.25 -0.94
CA ILE A 320 5.29 28.60 -0.55
C ILE A 320 6.05 29.06 0.69
N VAL A 321 6.16 28.19 1.70
CA VAL A 321 6.77 28.53 3.00
C VAL A 321 8.29 28.50 2.93
N ALA A 322 8.88 27.45 2.35
CA ALA A 322 10.33 27.30 2.24
C ALA A 322 10.89 27.79 0.90
N GLY A 323 10.04 28.01 -0.11
CA GLY A 323 10.49 28.39 -1.45
C GLY A 323 11.17 27.26 -2.24
N VAL A 324 11.02 25.99 -1.79
CA VAL A 324 11.74 24.84 -2.35
C VAL A 324 10.77 23.89 -3.07
N GLY A 325 11.14 23.46 -4.28
CA GLY A 325 10.44 22.41 -5.02
C GLY A 325 10.73 22.45 -6.52
N VAL A 326 10.24 21.44 -7.23
CA VAL A 326 10.33 21.34 -8.70
C VAL A 326 8.97 20.89 -9.24
N PRO A 327 8.44 21.51 -10.32
CA PRO A 327 7.24 21.03 -11.00
C PRO A 327 7.28 19.51 -11.26
N GLN A 328 6.16 18.83 -10.96
CA GLN A 328 6.20 17.39 -10.70
C GLN A 328 6.58 16.56 -11.91
N LEU A 329 6.12 16.94 -13.11
CA LEU A 329 6.43 16.22 -14.34
C LEU A 329 7.95 16.28 -14.64
N SER A 330 8.55 17.46 -14.58
CA SER A 330 10.00 17.62 -14.77
C SER A 330 10.81 16.91 -13.69
N ALA A 331 10.34 16.89 -12.45
CA ALA A 331 10.99 16.17 -11.36
C ALA A 331 11.01 14.65 -11.63
N ILE A 332 9.88 14.09 -12.11
CA ILE A 332 9.78 12.68 -12.50
C ILE A 332 10.75 12.38 -13.64
N MET A 333 10.69 13.14 -14.74
CA MET A 333 11.54 12.91 -15.91
C MET A 333 13.03 12.99 -15.56
N SER A 334 13.44 13.99 -14.75
CA SER A 334 14.84 14.12 -14.30
C SER A 334 15.29 12.95 -13.41
N ALA A 335 14.41 12.45 -12.53
CA ALA A 335 14.72 11.29 -11.71
C ALA A 335 14.81 10.00 -12.53
N VAL A 336 13.89 9.80 -13.48
CA VAL A 336 13.89 8.63 -14.38
C VAL A 336 15.17 8.58 -15.20
N GLU A 337 15.62 9.70 -15.76
CA GLU A 337 16.87 9.76 -16.53
C GLU A 337 18.09 9.27 -15.72
N ALA A 338 18.16 9.63 -14.43
CA ALA A 338 19.21 9.14 -13.54
C ALA A 338 19.02 7.66 -13.20
N ALA A 339 17.79 7.25 -12.88
CA ALA A 339 17.49 5.92 -12.37
C ALA A 339 17.52 4.81 -13.42
N GLN A 340 17.24 5.14 -14.69
CA GLN A 340 17.20 4.18 -15.80
C GLN A 340 18.53 3.47 -16.01
N LYS A 341 19.66 4.16 -15.79
CA LYS A 341 21.01 3.59 -15.93
C LYS A 341 21.28 2.45 -14.94
N ALA A 342 20.60 2.48 -13.79
CA ALA A 342 20.75 1.50 -12.72
C ALA A 342 19.56 0.52 -12.64
N ASP A 343 18.61 0.59 -13.58
CA ASP A 343 17.36 -0.17 -13.56
C ASP A 343 16.57 -0.03 -12.24
N VAL A 344 16.59 1.18 -11.65
CA VAL A 344 15.91 1.48 -10.38
C VAL A 344 14.54 2.13 -10.64
N PRO A 345 13.43 1.56 -10.13
CA PRO A 345 12.11 2.15 -10.28
C PRO A 345 11.96 3.52 -9.59
N VAL A 346 11.22 4.42 -10.24
CA VAL A 346 10.81 5.72 -9.70
C VAL A 346 9.33 5.72 -9.34
N ILE A 347 8.98 6.24 -8.16
CA ILE A 347 7.61 6.40 -7.66
C ILE A 347 7.24 7.89 -7.66
N ALA A 348 6.23 8.27 -8.44
CA ALA A 348 5.72 9.64 -8.49
C ALA A 348 4.80 9.93 -7.31
N ASP A 349 5.19 10.82 -6.38
CA ASP A 349 4.45 11.12 -5.15
C ASP A 349 3.85 12.54 -5.16
N GLY A 350 2.53 12.62 -5.18
CA GLY A 350 1.76 13.87 -5.12
C GLY A 350 1.48 14.55 -6.46
N GLY A 351 0.54 15.51 -6.44
CA GLY A 351 0.13 16.30 -7.62
C GLY A 351 -0.90 15.65 -8.55
N ILE A 352 -1.26 14.38 -8.32
CA ILE A 352 -2.27 13.66 -9.12
C ILE A 352 -3.67 14.04 -8.67
N LYS A 353 -4.41 14.74 -9.52
CA LYS A 353 -5.81 15.14 -9.27
C LYS A 353 -6.78 14.22 -10.01
N TYR A 354 -6.45 13.91 -11.26
CA TYR A 354 -7.28 13.11 -12.17
C TYR A 354 -6.54 11.85 -12.65
N SER A 355 -7.29 10.90 -13.21
CA SER A 355 -6.69 9.70 -13.84
C SER A 355 -5.77 10.04 -15.02
N GLY A 356 -5.99 11.18 -15.68
CA GLY A 356 -5.07 11.72 -16.69
C GLY A 356 -3.70 12.09 -16.11
N ASP A 357 -3.63 12.70 -14.93
CA ASP A 357 -2.35 13.02 -14.28
C ASP A 357 -1.60 11.75 -13.87
N PHE A 358 -2.34 10.74 -13.41
CA PHE A 358 -1.80 9.41 -13.14
C PHE A 358 -1.18 8.80 -14.40
N ALA A 359 -1.89 8.84 -15.53
CA ALA A 359 -1.36 8.36 -16.81
C ALA A 359 -0.13 9.16 -17.26
N LYS A 360 -0.15 10.50 -17.15
CA LYS A 360 0.99 11.36 -17.49
C LYS A 360 2.22 11.04 -16.62
N ALA A 361 2.05 10.79 -15.33
CA ALA A 361 3.15 10.42 -14.44
C ALA A 361 3.84 9.11 -14.88
N LEU A 362 3.05 8.09 -15.27
CA LEU A 362 3.58 6.82 -15.76
C LEU A 362 4.20 6.94 -17.15
N ALA A 363 3.56 7.70 -18.05
CA ALA A 363 4.12 8.02 -19.37
C ALA A 363 5.46 8.76 -19.28
N ALA A 364 5.64 9.60 -18.25
CA ALA A 364 6.89 10.29 -17.97
C ALA A 364 8.01 9.38 -17.41
N GLY A 365 7.74 8.09 -17.23
CA GLY A 365 8.73 7.09 -16.86
C GLY A 365 8.59 6.51 -15.45
N ALA A 366 7.73 7.08 -14.60
CA ALA A 366 7.49 6.53 -13.27
C ALA A 366 6.94 5.09 -13.38
N SER A 367 7.42 4.20 -12.50
CA SER A 367 6.96 2.82 -12.49
C SER A 367 5.64 2.66 -11.74
N ALA A 368 5.38 3.52 -10.76
CA ALA A 368 4.10 3.64 -10.09
C ALA A 368 3.90 5.08 -9.60
N ALA A 369 2.68 5.39 -9.17
CA ALA A 369 2.39 6.64 -8.48
C ALA A 369 1.89 6.41 -7.05
N MET A 370 2.09 7.39 -6.19
CA MET A 370 1.58 7.43 -4.83
C MET A 370 0.51 8.51 -4.71
N ALA A 371 -0.67 8.14 -4.21
CA ALA A 371 -1.81 9.03 -4.09
C ALA A 371 -2.28 9.22 -2.63
N GLY A 372 -2.55 10.48 -2.27
CA GLY A 372 -3.12 10.87 -0.98
C GLY A 372 -4.58 11.28 -1.12
N SER A 373 -4.84 12.49 -1.60
CA SER A 373 -6.18 13.11 -1.70
C SER A 373 -7.19 12.31 -2.53
N ALA A 374 -6.71 11.59 -3.54
CA ALA A 374 -7.56 10.70 -4.33
C ALA A 374 -8.22 9.62 -3.45
N LEU A 375 -7.52 9.15 -2.40
CA LEU A 375 -7.90 8.03 -1.54
C LEU A 375 -8.39 8.45 -0.15
N ALA A 376 -8.04 9.65 0.33
CA ALA A 376 -8.40 10.13 1.67
C ALA A 376 -9.92 10.22 1.93
N GLY A 377 -10.73 10.32 0.88
CA GLY A 377 -12.19 10.39 0.99
C GLY A 377 -12.89 9.03 1.01
N THR A 378 -12.16 7.92 0.92
CA THR A 378 -12.77 6.58 0.79
C THR A 378 -13.14 5.99 2.15
N GLU A 379 -14.03 4.99 2.13
CA GLU A 379 -14.51 4.32 3.34
C GLU A 379 -13.38 3.65 4.15
N GLU A 380 -12.38 3.10 3.47
CA GLU A 380 -11.30 2.33 4.06
C GLU A 380 -10.15 3.19 4.60
N SER A 381 -10.08 4.46 4.21
CA SER A 381 -9.11 5.40 4.79
C SER A 381 -9.44 5.68 6.26
N PRO A 382 -8.45 6.01 7.11
CA PRO A 382 -8.69 6.39 8.51
C PRO A 382 -9.58 7.63 8.66
N GLY A 383 -10.08 7.84 9.87
CA GLY A 383 -10.91 8.99 10.23
C GLY A 383 -12.40 8.79 9.98
N GLU A 384 -13.20 9.62 10.66
CA GLU A 384 -14.66 9.54 10.64
C GLU A 384 -15.25 10.33 9.46
N VAL A 385 -16.40 9.84 8.98
CA VAL A 385 -17.24 10.58 8.03
C VAL A 385 -18.13 11.51 8.81
N TYR A 386 -18.10 12.80 8.50
CA TYR A 386 -18.95 13.81 9.13
C TYR A 386 -19.74 14.60 8.09
N LEU A 387 -20.88 15.14 8.53
CA LEU A 387 -21.78 15.93 7.68
C LEU A 387 -21.41 17.42 7.76
N TYR A 388 -21.21 18.05 6.61
CA TYR A 388 -21.01 19.49 6.49
C TYR A 388 -21.85 20.03 5.34
N GLN A 389 -22.72 21.01 5.63
CA GLN A 389 -23.64 21.61 4.65
C GLN A 389 -24.42 20.57 3.83
N GLY A 390 -24.88 19.48 4.48
CA GLY A 390 -25.67 18.42 3.84
C GLY A 390 -24.87 17.45 2.96
N ARG A 391 -23.54 17.56 2.89
CA ARG A 391 -22.66 16.61 2.19
C ARG A 391 -21.73 15.90 3.18
N SER A 392 -21.38 14.66 2.87
CA SER A 392 -20.47 13.86 3.70
C SER A 392 -19.01 14.15 3.32
N PHE A 393 -18.17 14.37 4.33
CA PHE A 393 -16.75 14.67 4.19
C PHE A 393 -15.90 13.80 5.13
N LYS A 394 -14.60 13.73 4.84
CA LYS A 394 -13.57 13.20 5.73
C LYS A 394 -12.47 14.24 5.93
N ALA A 395 -11.87 14.23 7.11
CA ALA A 395 -10.72 15.07 7.43
C ALA A 395 -9.49 14.61 6.63
N TYR A 396 -8.72 15.57 6.10
CA TYR A 396 -7.51 15.29 5.34
C TYR A 396 -6.45 16.32 5.67
N ARG A 397 -5.25 15.87 6.06
CA ARG A 397 -4.18 16.77 6.51
C ARG A 397 -2.81 16.36 6.02
N GLY A 398 -1.96 17.38 5.80
CA GLY A 398 -0.57 17.22 5.39
C GLY A 398 0.27 16.74 6.54
N MET A 399 1.28 15.90 6.25
CA MET A 399 2.23 15.51 7.30
C MET A 399 3.00 16.71 7.86
N GLY A 400 3.05 17.83 7.13
CA GLY A 400 3.61 19.11 7.58
C GLY A 400 2.60 20.05 8.24
N SER A 401 1.35 19.64 8.45
CA SER A 401 0.40 20.41 9.25
C SER A 401 0.79 20.38 10.72
N VAL A 402 0.41 21.41 11.47
CA VAL A 402 0.65 21.48 12.92
C VAL A 402 0.10 20.23 13.63
N GLY A 403 -1.14 19.84 13.32
CA GLY A 403 -1.79 18.70 13.97
C GLY A 403 -1.18 17.35 13.61
N ALA A 404 -0.54 17.20 12.45
CA ALA A 404 0.22 15.99 12.10
C ALA A 404 1.60 15.99 12.77
N MET A 405 2.29 17.13 12.75
CA MET A 405 3.63 17.30 13.33
C MET A 405 3.62 17.06 14.84
N ALA A 406 2.60 17.58 15.55
CA ALA A 406 2.36 17.34 16.97
C ALA A 406 2.15 15.85 17.31
N ARG A 407 1.80 15.02 16.32
CA ARG A 407 1.61 13.55 16.47
C ARG A 407 2.76 12.70 15.94
N GLY A 408 3.90 13.31 15.62
CA GLY A 408 5.13 12.57 15.33
C GLY A 408 5.66 12.66 13.90
N SER A 409 5.20 13.61 13.09
CA SER A 409 5.79 13.90 11.78
C SER A 409 6.73 15.11 11.75
N ALA A 410 7.01 15.76 12.89
CA ALA A 410 7.87 16.94 12.96
C ALA A 410 9.31 16.68 12.47
N ASP A 411 9.86 15.48 12.73
CA ASP A 411 11.20 15.09 12.29
C ASP A 411 11.32 14.99 10.76
N ARG A 412 10.23 14.70 10.04
CA ARG A 412 10.16 14.73 8.57
C ARG A 412 10.58 16.09 8.01
N TYR A 413 10.31 17.15 8.76
CA TYR A 413 10.54 18.56 8.41
C TYR A 413 11.66 19.19 9.24
N PHE A 414 12.55 18.36 9.82
CA PHE A 414 13.71 18.82 10.60
C PHE A 414 13.35 19.64 11.86
N GLN A 415 12.15 19.44 12.40
CA GLN A 415 11.62 20.19 13.55
C GLN A 415 11.42 19.31 14.80
N ALA A 416 12.11 18.17 14.88
CA ALA A 416 11.98 17.22 16.01
C ALA A 416 12.31 17.83 17.38
N GLU A 417 13.16 18.86 17.42
CA GLU A 417 13.60 19.52 18.67
C GLU A 417 12.64 20.63 19.14
N VAL A 418 11.66 21.02 18.31
CA VAL A 418 10.70 22.08 18.63
C VAL A 418 9.58 21.52 19.50
N ARG A 419 9.63 21.83 20.81
CA ARG A 419 8.65 21.33 21.80
C ARG A 419 7.39 22.18 21.91
N ASP A 420 7.45 23.44 21.49
CA ASP A 420 6.32 24.37 21.53
C ASP A 420 5.61 24.33 20.17
N GLU A 421 4.39 23.81 20.15
CA GLU A 421 3.58 23.69 18.92
C GLU A 421 3.37 25.04 18.22
N LEU A 422 3.33 26.15 18.98
CA LEU A 422 3.16 27.49 18.43
C LEU A 422 4.42 28.00 17.71
N LYS A 423 5.57 27.34 17.89
CA LYS A 423 6.83 27.66 17.22
C LYS A 423 7.14 26.75 16.04
N LEU A 424 6.27 25.78 15.75
CA LEU A 424 6.39 24.98 14.55
C LEU A 424 6.19 25.86 13.31
N VAL A 425 6.97 25.60 12.27
CA VAL A 425 6.85 26.23 10.95
C VAL A 425 6.23 25.18 10.02
N PRO A 426 4.89 25.15 9.89
CA PRO A 426 4.21 24.10 9.15
C PRO A 426 4.44 24.23 7.64
N GLU A 427 4.74 23.10 7.01
CA GLU A 427 4.85 22.96 5.56
C GLU A 427 3.64 22.21 4.96
N GLY A 428 2.51 22.20 5.69
CA GLY A 428 1.25 21.67 5.22
C GLY A 428 0.05 22.26 5.93
N ILE A 429 -1.13 21.97 5.39
CA ILE A 429 -2.42 22.42 5.92
C ILE A 429 -3.32 21.24 6.32
N GLU A 430 -4.40 21.57 7.02
CA GLU A 430 -5.52 20.66 7.26
C GLU A 430 -6.73 21.12 6.47
N GLY A 431 -7.50 20.17 5.96
CA GLY A 431 -8.69 20.43 5.18
C GLY A 431 -9.65 19.24 5.21
N GLN A 432 -10.59 19.26 4.28
CA GLN A 432 -11.58 18.20 4.15
C GLN A 432 -11.73 17.77 2.70
N VAL A 433 -12.02 16.49 2.49
CA VAL A 433 -12.29 15.91 1.18
C VAL A 433 -13.68 15.29 1.18
N ALA A 434 -14.38 15.40 0.04
CA ALA A 434 -15.70 14.77 -0.09
C ALA A 434 -15.59 13.25 0.11
N TYR A 435 -16.61 12.67 0.76
CA TYR A 435 -16.72 11.22 0.89
C TYR A 435 -16.96 10.58 -0.49
N LYS A 436 -16.17 9.55 -0.81
CA LYS A 436 -16.12 8.90 -2.13
C LYS A 436 -16.70 7.49 -2.15
N GLY A 437 -17.17 6.98 -1.01
CA GLY A 437 -17.57 5.58 -0.89
C GLY A 437 -16.39 4.60 -0.85
N PRO A 438 -16.61 3.32 -1.20
CA PRO A 438 -15.55 2.30 -1.21
C PRO A 438 -14.42 2.62 -2.19
N VAL A 439 -13.17 2.35 -1.80
CA VAL A 439 -11.97 2.64 -2.61
C VAL A 439 -11.99 1.92 -3.95
N ALA A 440 -12.63 0.75 -4.05
CA ALA A 440 -12.70 -0.04 -5.27
C ALA A 440 -13.22 0.76 -6.48
N GLY A 441 -14.21 1.63 -6.27
CA GLY A 441 -14.73 2.51 -7.32
C GLY A 441 -13.70 3.52 -7.81
N VAL A 442 -12.96 4.14 -6.88
CA VAL A 442 -11.88 5.09 -7.20
C VAL A 442 -10.75 4.40 -7.96
N LEU A 443 -10.31 3.23 -7.51
CA LEU A 443 -9.25 2.45 -8.16
C LEU A 443 -9.65 2.00 -9.56
N HIS A 444 -10.89 1.56 -9.73
CA HIS A 444 -11.43 1.20 -11.05
C HIS A 444 -11.36 2.37 -12.03
N GLN A 445 -11.73 3.58 -11.61
CA GLN A 445 -11.67 4.77 -12.46
C GLN A 445 -10.23 5.19 -12.80
N LEU A 446 -9.29 5.11 -11.84
CA LEU A 446 -7.88 5.38 -12.09
C LEU A 446 -7.27 4.38 -13.09
N ALA A 447 -7.52 3.08 -12.89
CA ALA A 447 -7.07 2.03 -13.79
C ALA A 447 -7.71 2.18 -15.19
N GLY A 448 -9.00 2.47 -15.25
CA GLY A 448 -9.73 2.69 -16.51
C GLY A 448 -9.17 3.88 -17.29
N GLY A 449 -8.90 5.00 -16.63
CA GLY A 449 -8.29 6.18 -17.27
C GLY A 449 -6.88 5.94 -17.79
N LEU A 450 -6.07 5.16 -17.06
CA LEU A 450 -4.75 4.72 -17.53
C LEU A 450 -4.86 3.85 -18.78
N ARG A 451 -5.71 2.82 -18.75
CA ARG A 451 -5.96 1.92 -19.89
C ARG A 451 -6.46 2.67 -21.12
N ALA A 452 -7.35 3.65 -20.93
CA ALA A 452 -7.81 4.52 -22.00
C ALA A 452 -6.65 5.33 -22.60
N SER A 453 -5.81 5.94 -21.76
CA SER A 453 -4.63 6.71 -22.19
C SER A 453 -3.64 5.84 -22.98
N MET A 454 -3.38 4.61 -22.52
CA MET A 454 -2.55 3.64 -23.24
C MET A 454 -3.16 3.25 -24.59
N GLY A 455 -4.49 3.09 -24.67
CA GLY A 455 -5.21 2.85 -25.91
C GLY A 455 -5.06 4.00 -26.92
N TYR A 456 -5.14 5.26 -26.47
CA TYR A 456 -4.91 6.44 -27.31
C TYR A 456 -3.46 6.59 -27.79
N VAL A 457 -2.49 6.20 -26.96
CA VAL A 457 -1.06 6.23 -27.32
C VAL A 457 -0.66 5.01 -28.17
N GLY A 458 -1.45 3.93 -28.13
CA GLY A 458 -1.17 2.68 -28.85
C GLY A 458 -0.16 1.77 -28.15
N ALA A 459 -0.19 1.73 -26.82
CA ALA A 459 0.73 0.95 -25.99
C ALA A 459 0.06 -0.28 -25.37
N ARG A 460 0.67 -1.45 -25.53
CA ARG A 460 0.16 -2.72 -24.97
C ARG A 460 0.45 -2.86 -23.49
N ASN A 461 1.57 -2.34 -23.02
CA ASN A 461 2.02 -2.43 -21.64
C ASN A 461 2.68 -1.10 -21.20
N LEU A 462 3.06 -0.99 -19.92
CA LEU A 462 3.67 0.23 -19.39
C LEU A 462 5.07 0.54 -19.93
N GLU A 463 5.77 -0.45 -20.48
CA GLU A 463 7.07 -0.23 -21.13
C GLU A 463 6.86 0.49 -22.46
N GLU A 464 6.03 -0.09 -23.35
CA GLU A 464 5.64 0.56 -24.60
C GLU A 464 5.00 1.94 -24.36
N PHE A 465 4.27 2.11 -23.25
CA PHE A 465 3.64 3.39 -22.94
C PHE A 465 4.67 4.48 -22.68
N ARG A 466 5.76 4.17 -21.97
CA ARG A 466 6.87 5.10 -21.73
C ARG A 466 7.64 5.41 -23.02
N GLU A 467 7.84 4.40 -23.87
CA GLU A 467 8.58 4.57 -25.12
C GLU A 467 7.82 5.37 -26.17
N LYS A 468 6.50 5.15 -26.29
CA LYS A 468 5.66 5.78 -27.31
C LYS A 468 5.09 7.13 -26.88
N ALA A 469 5.00 7.40 -25.58
CA ALA A 469 4.40 8.63 -25.08
C ALA A 469 5.17 9.86 -25.58
N THR A 470 4.43 10.76 -26.23
CA THR A 470 4.92 12.08 -26.61
C THR A 470 4.05 13.13 -25.93
N PHE A 471 4.67 14.09 -25.25
CA PHE A 471 3.97 15.19 -24.61
C PHE A 471 3.92 16.43 -25.50
N VAL A 472 2.76 17.08 -25.56
CA VAL A 472 2.56 18.39 -26.20
C VAL A 472 2.37 19.41 -25.09
N ARG A 473 3.17 20.48 -25.11
CA ARG A 473 3.01 21.60 -24.18
C ARG A 473 1.80 22.44 -24.57
N ILE A 474 1.01 22.84 -23.59
CA ILE A 474 -0.18 23.67 -23.77
C ILE A 474 -0.05 24.99 -23.02
N THR A 475 -0.89 25.95 -23.39
CA THR A 475 -1.04 27.21 -22.63
C THR A 475 -2.18 27.07 -21.63
N ASN A 476 -2.36 28.06 -20.75
CA ASN A 476 -3.54 28.14 -19.88
C ASN A 476 -4.87 28.13 -20.64
N ALA A 477 -4.89 28.65 -21.88
CA ALA A 477 -6.09 28.57 -22.72
C ALA A 477 -6.35 27.11 -23.16
N GLY A 478 -5.30 26.37 -23.51
CA GLY A 478 -5.41 24.93 -23.81
C GLY A 478 -5.84 24.11 -22.59
N LEU A 479 -5.42 24.48 -21.38
CA LEU A 479 -5.90 23.83 -20.16
C LEU A 479 -7.39 24.08 -19.94
N ARG A 480 -7.84 25.33 -20.11
CA ARG A 480 -9.27 25.68 -20.03
C ARG A 480 -10.10 24.93 -21.08
N GLU A 481 -9.60 24.81 -22.31
CA GLU A 481 -10.21 24.01 -23.37
C GLU A 481 -10.27 22.51 -23.02
N SER A 482 -9.24 21.99 -22.34
CA SER A 482 -9.18 20.58 -21.94
C SER A 482 -10.23 20.20 -20.90
N HIS A 483 -10.64 21.14 -20.06
CA HIS A 483 -11.72 20.97 -19.09
C HIS A 483 -13.08 21.16 -19.76
N THR A 484 -14.15 20.66 -19.14
CA THR A 484 -15.53 20.97 -19.56
C THR A 484 -15.76 22.48 -19.51
N HIS A 485 -16.10 23.09 -20.64
CA HIS A 485 -16.33 24.52 -20.77
C HIS A 485 -17.66 24.81 -21.50
N ASP A 486 -18.19 26.01 -21.31
CA ASP A 486 -19.43 26.52 -21.95
C ASP A 486 -20.70 25.70 -21.72
N VAL A 487 -20.75 24.91 -20.63
CA VAL A 487 -21.92 24.12 -20.20
C VAL A 487 -22.07 24.10 -18.68
N THR A 488 -23.31 23.97 -18.21
CA THR A 488 -23.60 23.72 -16.78
C THR A 488 -23.60 22.21 -16.51
N ILE A 489 -22.74 21.74 -15.61
CA ILE A 489 -22.70 20.34 -15.18
C ILE A 489 -23.98 20.03 -14.37
N THR A 490 -24.84 19.16 -14.92
CA THR A 490 -26.07 18.73 -14.24
C THR A 490 -25.89 17.45 -13.42
N ARG A 491 -24.90 16.63 -13.78
CA ARG A 491 -24.51 15.40 -13.08
C ARG A 491 -23.01 15.22 -13.16
N GLU A 492 -22.36 15.09 -12.01
CA GLU A 492 -20.92 14.82 -11.94
C GLU A 492 -20.62 13.35 -12.28
N SER A 493 -19.45 13.12 -12.90
CA SER A 493 -18.96 11.78 -13.16
C SER A 493 -17.94 11.37 -12.09
N PRO A 494 -17.86 10.09 -11.68
CA PRO A 494 -16.94 9.66 -10.62
C PRO A 494 -15.45 9.98 -10.86
N ASN A 495 -15.03 10.03 -12.12
CA ASN A 495 -13.68 10.34 -12.57
C ASN A 495 -13.42 11.84 -12.82
N TYR A 496 -14.46 12.68 -12.72
CA TYR A 496 -14.41 14.12 -12.92
C TYR A 496 -15.44 14.80 -12.00
N PRO A 497 -15.17 14.88 -10.67
CA PRO A 497 -15.92 15.77 -9.80
C PRO A 497 -15.65 17.20 -10.26
N GLY A 498 -16.68 18.04 -10.37
CA GLY A 498 -16.60 19.33 -11.05
C GLY A 498 -15.36 20.13 -10.66
N GLY A 499 -14.59 20.56 -11.65
CA GLY A 499 -13.45 21.46 -11.43
C GLY A 499 -13.96 22.78 -10.87
N ASN A 500 -13.26 23.31 -9.87
CA ASN A 500 -13.44 24.71 -9.45
C ASN A 500 -12.88 25.66 -10.50
#